data_AF-A0A177XZB6-F1
#
_entry.id   AF-A0A177XZB6-F1
#
_cell.length_a   1.000
_cell.length_b   1.000
_cell.length_c   1.000
_cell.angle_alpha   90.00
_cell.angle_beta   90.00
_cell.angle_gamma   90.00
#
_symmetry.space_group_name_H-M   'P 1'
#
loop_
_entity.id
_entity.type
_entity.pdbx_description
1 polymer ?
#
loop_
_entity_poly.entity_id
_entity_poly.type
_entity_poly.pdbx_seq_one_letter_code
_entity_poly.pdbx_strand_id
1 'polypeptide(L)'
;MADKQDLSDKRILIVEENSMLSSSIKNMLKKMGGAEDKLHKAQNVMTFKQFVNQYRFDLIICSYASKKRVVGPKYHYLYQQSLAHSHDCSFVVVVNSSDDEHLRGAEELEPDNILGHPFNYNQFKHLIFSSLIKRSILSKVHKKLDIGLFDDAIEICNLQSKKKGIEWLDFYKVVVECYVKQDKHDSAIQVLKLLARRVKHRWPIVKLISLHDELGHNEEALELAHEYELLGYPDDPLVAQLTARHSLLDCDLDKAVRVMIKLSIRYPHVVHLTLKCVMLCIVQSDYRKASVFLAKIDYDSVLDDGELILIEELRLFLEALIALKTQNRMNPATLKTSLKVILAIQEHDLIDSHKLSKGLYQLLFQVNGFNPVCSPKRLEVLYVQTKLEHRKFVMLAVALHIGCLDLAKQWLEELRQVNVVRKDIAMTISCIVLDKAERILNQKTQAMNEAKEKASLGQVIEELAIKAKEAPYFINHHSHFINAMLKFEVSDNSNLELLKEQFPVSVGIVIENLIKQDPLHPKVTQIQKAKRIVQKRLKNPILA
;
A
#
# COMPACT_ATOMS: atom_id res chain seq x y z
N MET A 1 -49.55 -12.16 -5.85
CA MET A 1 -49.62 -10.80 -5.27
C MET A 1 -48.94 -9.87 -6.25
N ALA A 2 -49.68 -8.94 -6.86
CA ALA A 2 -49.09 -7.94 -7.75
C ALA A 2 -48.24 -6.99 -6.90
N ASP A 3 -46.92 -7.12 -6.99
CA ASP A 3 -45.98 -6.25 -6.30
C ASP A 3 -46.29 -4.81 -6.73
N LYS A 4 -46.70 -3.98 -5.78
CA LYS A 4 -47.02 -2.58 -6.05
C LYS A 4 -45.71 -1.92 -6.48
N GLN A 5 -45.59 -1.62 -7.78
CA GLN A 5 -44.48 -0.91 -8.42
C GLN A 5 -44.44 0.55 -7.93
N ASP A 6 -44.11 0.76 -6.66
CA ASP A 6 -44.04 2.07 -6.01
C ASP A 6 -42.64 2.30 -5.42
N LEU A 7 -42.07 3.49 -5.68
CA LEU A 7 -40.77 3.90 -5.19
C LEU A 7 -40.83 4.83 -3.97
N SER A 8 -42.02 5.05 -3.41
CA SER A 8 -42.25 5.96 -2.25
C SER A 8 -41.35 5.66 -1.04
N ASP A 9 -41.03 4.39 -0.80
CA ASP A 9 -40.17 3.95 0.29
C ASP A 9 -38.69 3.80 -0.08
N LYS A 10 -38.33 3.99 -1.35
CA LYS A 10 -36.98 3.72 -1.86
C LYS A 10 -36.09 4.95 -1.80
N ARG A 11 -34.92 4.83 -1.18
CA ARG A 11 -33.88 5.86 -1.23
C ARG A 11 -32.96 5.61 -2.42
N ILE A 12 -32.83 6.62 -3.28
CA ILE A 12 -32.15 6.49 -4.57
C ILE A 12 -31.10 7.58 -4.71
N LEU A 13 -29.89 7.18 -5.10
CA LEU A 13 -28.79 8.08 -5.44
C LEU A 13 -28.60 8.13 -6.95
N ILE A 14 -28.57 9.34 -7.51
CA ILE A 14 -28.25 9.58 -8.92
C ILE A 14 -26.84 10.17 -8.99
N VAL A 15 -25.91 9.45 -9.62
CA VAL A 15 -24.52 9.85 -9.82
C VAL A 15 -24.34 10.23 -11.29
N GLU A 16 -24.49 11.52 -11.57
CA GLU A 16 -24.37 12.07 -12.92
C GLU A 16 -24.00 13.56 -12.84
N GLU A 17 -22.90 13.94 -13.52
CA GLU A 17 -22.43 15.32 -13.59
C GLU A 17 -23.23 16.18 -14.58
N ASN A 18 -23.83 15.56 -15.60
CA ASN A 18 -24.72 16.24 -16.54
C ASN A 18 -26.06 16.57 -15.86
N SER A 19 -26.24 17.85 -15.51
CA SER A 19 -27.42 18.34 -14.79
C SER A 19 -28.74 18.06 -15.52
N MET A 20 -28.75 18.02 -16.85
CA MET A 20 -29.94 17.71 -17.65
C MET A 20 -30.31 16.24 -17.52
N LEU A 21 -29.35 15.32 -17.73
CA LEU A 21 -29.62 13.88 -17.60
C LEU A 21 -29.99 13.51 -16.16
N SER A 22 -29.25 14.03 -15.18
CA SER A 22 -29.54 13.85 -13.75
C SER A 22 -30.96 14.31 -13.39
N SER A 23 -31.42 15.43 -13.95
CA SER A 23 -32.78 15.94 -13.71
C SER A 23 -33.85 15.15 -14.44
N SER A 24 -33.56 14.67 -15.66
CA SER A 24 -34.45 13.75 -16.39
C SER A 24 -34.68 12.45 -15.62
N ILE A 25 -33.60 11.81 -15.15
CA ILE A 25 -33.66 10.60 -14.31
C ILE A 25 -34.48 10.87 -13.04
N LYS A 26 -34.21 11.97 -12.32
CA LYS A 26 -34.98 12.33 -11.12
C LYS A 26 -36.48 12.49 -11.43
N ASN A 27 -36.83 13.15 -12.53
CA ASN A 27 -38.23 13.33 -12.92
C ASN A 27 -38.92 12.01 -13.28
N MET A 28 -38.21 11.07 -13.93
CA MET A 28 -38.75 9.73 -14.19
C MET A 28 -38.98 8.95 -12.89
N LEU A 29 -38.05 9.03 -11.93
CA LEU A 29 -38.21 8.41 -10.61
C LEU A 29 -39.39 8.98 -9.82
N LYS A 30 -39.62 10.31 -9.87
CA LYS A 30 -40.82 10.93 -9.29
C LYS A 30 -42.11 10.40 -9.92
N LYS A 31 -42.15 10.27 -11.25
CA LYS A 31 -43.30 9.69 -11.97
C LYS A 31 -43.57 8.24 -11.58
N MET A 32 -42.56 7.53 -11.07
CA MET A 32 -42.67 6.16 -10.54
C MET A 32 -43.01 6.12 -9.03
N GLY A 33 -43.30 7.26 -8.40
CA GLY A 33 -43.68 7.34 -6.98
C GLY A 33 -42.54 7.70 -6.01
N GLY A 34 -41.32 7.99 -6.51
CA GLY A 34 -40.18 8.32 -5.65
C GLY A 34 -40.40 9.62 -4.86
N ALA A 35 -40.21 9.54 -3.53
CA ALA A 35 -40.38 10.66 -2.62
C ALA A 35 -39.22 11.67 -2.71
N GLU A 36 -39.52 12.97 -2.71
CA GLU A 36 -38.52 14.02 -3.00
C GLU A 36 -37.33 14.04 -2.04
N ASP A 37 -37.60 13.79 -0.76
CA ASP A 37 -36.65 13.72 0.34
C ASP A 37 -35.75 12.47 0.30
N LYS A 38 -36.10 11.47 -0.51
CA LYS A 38 -35.36 10.22 -0.70
C LYS A 38 -34.61 10.15 -2.04
N LEU A 39 -34.71 11.18 -2.88
CA LEU A 39 -34.03 11.26 -4.18
C LEU A 39 -32.82 12.20 -4.12
N HIS A 40 -31.64 11.62 -4.02
CA HIS A 40 -30.36 12.32 -3.88
C HIS A 40 -29.62 12.40 -5.22
N LYS A 41 -28.83 13.47 -5.41
CA LYS A 41 -28.01 13.69 -6.61
C LYS A 41 -26.57 13.98 -6.19
N ALA A 42 -25.63 13.18 -6.68
CA ALA A 42 -24.20 13.45 -6.59
C ALA A 42 -23.67 13.86 -7.97
N GLN A 43 -23.07 15.05 -8.04
CA GLN A 43 -22.47 15.59 -9.27
C GLN A 43 -20.95 15.46 -9.29
N ASN A 44 -20.36 15.01 -8.18
CA ASN A 44 -18.93 14.80 -8.03
C ASN A 44 -18.65 13.77 -6.92
N VAL A 45 -17.39 13.36 -6.80
CA VAL A 45 -16.94 12.34 -5.86
C VAL A 45 -17.15 12.77 -4.40
N MET A 46 -16.95 14.05 -4.10
CA MET A 46 -17.11 14.57 -2.74
C MET A 46 -18.55 14.44 -2.25
N THR A 47 -19.52 14.90 -3.05
CA THR A 47 -20.95 14.77 -2.74
C THR A 47 -21.39 13.31 -2.70
N PHE A 48 -20.85 12.47 -3.58
CA PHE A 48 -21.09 11.02 -3.55
C PHE A 48 -20.63 10.39 -2.22
N LYS A 49 -19.37 10.62 -1.82
CA LYS A 49 -18.80 10.10 -0.56
C LYS A 49 -19.62 10.58 0.64
N GLN A 50 -20.00 11.86 0.67
CA GLN A 50 -20.86 12.42 1.72
C GLN A 50 -22.20 11.68 1.81
N PHE A 51 -22.90 11.49 0.69
CA PHE A 51 -24.21 10.84 0.70
C PHE A 51 -24.14 9.36 1.07
N VAL A 52 -23.18 8.62 0.51
CA VAL A 52 -22.99 7.20 0.82
C VAL A 52 -22.66 7.00 2.30
N ASN A 53 -21.87 7.90 2.91
CA ASN A 53 -21.57 7.82 4.34
C ASN A 53 -22.75 8.22 5.23
N GLN A 54 -23.66 9.08 4.75
CA GLN A 54 -24.81 9.55 5.51
C GLN A 54 -26.04 8.63 5.41
N TYR A 55 -26.22 7.97 4.27
CA TYR A 55 -27.44 7.27 3.93
C TYR A 55 -27.18 5.88 3.38
N ARG A 56 -28.03 4.92 3.76
CA ARG A 56 -28.19 3.64 3.04
C ARG A 56 -29.15 3.84 1.88
N PHE A 57 -28.76 3.35 0.71
CA PHE A 57 -29.53 3.43 -0.54
C PHE A 57 -30.10 2.07 -0.91
N ASP A 58 -31.29 2.07 -1.52
CA ASP A 58 -31.86 0.89 -2.18
C ASP A 58 -31.38 0.78 -3.63
N LEU A 59 -31.04 1.92 -4.25
CA LEU A 59 -30.64 2.00 -5.65
C LEU A 59 -29.64 3.14 -5.86
N ILE A 60 -28.57 2.84 -6.56
CA ILE A 60 -27.61 3.81 -7.09
C ILE A 60 -27.67 3.72 -8.61
N ILE A 61 -27.96 4.84 -9.28
CA ILE A 61 -27.92 4.97 -10.73
C ILE A 61 -26.69 5.81 -11.07
N CYS A 62 -25.70 5.21 -11.72
CA CYS A 62 -24.43 5.86 -12.02
C CYS A 62 -24.15 5.87 -13.52
N SER A 63 -23.79 7.03 -14.05
CA SER A 63 -23.32 7.08 -15.44
C SER A 63 -21.92 6.46 -15.57
N TYR A 64 -21.73 5.66 -16.62
CA TYR A 64 -20.46 5.02 -16.91
C TYR A 64 -19.39 6.05 -17.30
N ALA A 65 -19.78 6.99 -18.16
CA ALA A 65 -18.94 8.09 -18.60
C ALA A 65 -19.69 9.42 -18.45
N SER A 66 -18.98 10.47 -18.04
CA SER A 66 -19.50 11.83 -18.01
C SER A 66 -18.48 12.79 -18.63
N LYS A 67 -18.95 13.76 -19.41
CA LYS A 67 -18.10 14.72 -20.16
C LYS A 67 -16.92 14.07 -20.92
N LYS A 68 -17.17 12.92 -21.57
CA LYS A 68 -16.18 12.10 -22.30
C LYS A 68 -15.07 11.47 -21.44
N ARG A 69 -15.26 11.39 -20.12
CA ARG A 69 -14.36 10.69 -19.19
C ARG A 69 -15.09 9.50 -18.57
N VAL A 70 -14.41 8.35 -18.51
CA VAL A 70 -14.91 7.17 -17.80
C VAL A 70 -14.82 7.43 -16.28
N VAL A 71 -15.96 7.34 -15.59
CA VAL A 71 -16.07 7.65 -14.15
C VAL A 71 -16.86 6.60 -13.37
N GLY A 72 -17.74 5.84 -14.03
CA GLY A 72 -18.54 4.79 -13.41
C GLY A 72 -17.75 3.76 -12.61
N PRO A 73 -16.63 3.21 -13.14
CA PRO A 73 -15.77 2.29 -12.39
C PRO A 73 -15.30 2.84 -11.04
N LYS A 74 -14.94 4.14 -11.00
CA LYS A 74 -14.52 4.82 -9.76
C LYS A 74 -15.62 4.87 -8.73
N TYR A 75 -16.83 5.30 -9.12
CA TYR A 75 -17.98 5.37 -8.20
C TYR A 75 -18.40 3.97 -7.71
N HIS A 76 -18.36 2.97 -8.60
CA HIS A 76 -18.65 1.59 -8.23
C HIS A 76 -17.64 1.06 -7.19
N TYR A 77 -16.34 1.25 -7.46
CA TYR A 77 -15.28 0.87 -6.53
C TYR A 77 -15.42 1.58 -5.17
N LEU A 78 -15.60 2.91 -5.17
CA LEU A 78 -15.80 3.68 -3.94
C LEU A 78 -17.04 3.21 -3.15
N TYR A 79 -18.13 2.83 -3.84
CA TYR A 79 -19.30 2.27 -3.16
C TYR A 79 -18.99 0.92 -2.49
N GLN A 80 -18.35 0.01 -3.23
CA GLN A 80 -18.00 -1.33 -2.73
C GLN A 80 -17.07 -1.27 -1.51
N GLN A 81 -16.18 -0.28 -1.47
CA GLN A 81 -15.23 -0.09 -0.35
C GLN A 81 -15.82 0.73 0.81
N SER A 82 -17.01 1.31 0.63
CA SER A 82 -17.64 2.11 1.68
C SER A 82 -18.24 1.24 2.79
N LEU A 83 -18.23 1.75 4.03
CA LEU A 83 -18.95 1.12 5.16
C LEU A 83 -20.47 1.04 4.93
N ALA A 84 -20.98 1.83 3.99
CA ALA A 84 -22.39 1.85 3.60
C ALA A 84 -22.74 0.84 2.52
N HIS A 85 -21.75 0.07 2.01
CA HIS A 85 -22.01 -1.03 1.09
C HIS A 85 -23.08 -1.96 1.68
N SER A 86 -24.06 -2.29 0.84
CA SER A 86 -25.16 -3.16 1.20
C SER A 86 -25.45 -4.10 0.05
N HIS A 87 -25.56 -5.39 0.36
CA HIS A 87 -26.01 -6.39 -0.60
C HIS A 87 -27.47 -6.21 -1.03
N ASP A 88 -28.24 -5.39 -0.29
CA ASP A 88 -29.62 -5.04 -0.64
C ASP A 88 -29.72 -3.86 -1.62
N CYS A 89 -28.65 -3.08 -1.78
CA CYS A 89 -28.63 -1.95 -2.71
C CYS A 89 -28.42 -2.43 -4.14
N SER A 90 -29.23 -1.93 -5.06
CA SER A 90 -29.00 -2.15 -6.48
C SER A 90 -28.05 -1.11 -7.08
N PHE A 91 -27.08 -1.53 -7.90
CA PHE A 91 -26.23 -0.62 -8.66
C PHE A 91 -26.51 -0.73 -10.15
N VAL A 92 -27.04 0.33 -10.74
CA VAL A 92 -27.41 0.41 -12.16
C VAL A 92 -26.46 1.37 -12.88
N VAL A 93 -25.89 0.92 -13.98
CA VAL A 93 -25.00 1.75 -14.81
C VAL A 93 -25.74 2.29 -16.01
N VAL A 94 -25.63 3.60 -16.25
CA VAL A 94 -26.14 4.25 -17.47
C VAL A 94 -24.98 4.42 -18.45
N VAL A 95 -25.11 3.84 -19.64
CA VAL A 95 -24.03 3.84 -20.66
C VAL A 95 -24.55 4.38 -21.98
N ASN A 96 -23.70 5.01 -22.78
CA ASN A 96 -24.09 5.39 -24.14
C ASN A 96 -24.21 4.12 -24.99
N SER A 97 -25.38 3.86 -25.56
CA SER A 97 -25.62 2.65 -26.37
C SER A 97 -24.90 2.66 -27.71
N SER A 98 -24.38 3.82 -28.14
CA SER A 98 -23.62 3.93 -29.39
C SER A 98 -22.13 3.63 -29.23
N ASP A 99 -21.68 3.27 -28.02
CA ASP A 99 -20.26 3.16 -27.68
C ASP A 99 -19.97 1.76 -27.13
N ASP A 100 -19.52 0.88 -28.03
CA ASP A 100 -19.25 -0.53 -27.74
C ASP A 100 -18.15 -0.71 -26.68
N GLU A 101 -17.15 0.19 -26.64
CA GLU A 101 -16.08 0.13 -25.63
C GLU A 101 -16.64 0.45 -24.24
N HIS A 102 -17.48 1.48 -24.14
CA HIS A 102 -18.15 1.80 -22.88
C HIS A 102 -19.14 0.71 -22.45
N LEU A 103 -19.85 0.08 -23.39
CA LEU A 103 -20.76 -1.02 -23.08
C LEU A 103 -19.99 -2.22 -22.49
N ARG A 104 -18.91 -2.66 -23.16
CA ARG A 104 -18.04 -3.73 -22.66
C ARG A 104 -17.45 -3.40 -21.29
N GLY A 105 -16.97 -2.17 -21.11
CA GLY A 105 -16.45 -1.73 -19.82
C GLY A 105 -17.51 -1.68 -18.71
N ALA A 106 -18.77 -1.36 -19.05
CA ALA A 106 -19.88 -1.44 -18.11
C ALA A 106 -20.25 -2.90 -17.77
N GLU A 107 -20.18 -3.83 -18.72
CA GLU A 107 -20.35 -5.26 -18.47
C GLU A 107 -19.25 -5.81 -17.55
N GLU A 108 -18.00 -5.37 -17.73
CA GLU A 108 -16.88 -5.74 -16.85
C GLU A 108 -17.08 -5.32 -15.39
N LEU A 109 -17.79 -4.22 -15.13
CA LEU A 109 -18.13 -3.81 -13.76
C LEU A 109 -19.10 -4.77 -13.05
N GLU A 110 -19.77 -5.64 -13.81
CA GLU A 110 -20.83 -6.55 -13.34
C GLU A 110 -21.91 -5.83 -12.49
N PRO A 111 -22.50 -4.71 -12.97
CA PRO A 111 -23.57 -4.04 -12.26
C PRO A 111 -24.84 -4.91 -12.27
N ASP A 112 -25.83 -4.55 -11.45
CA ASP A 112 -27.10 -5.30 -11.43
C ASP A 112 -27.87 -5.20 -12.74
N ASN A 113 -27.79 -4.04 -13.39
CA ASN A 113 -28.32 -3.79 -14.72
C ASN A 113 -27.56 -2.65 -15.42
N ILE A 114 -27.61 -2.67 -16.76
CA ILE A 114 -27.05 -1.64 -17.64
C ILE A 114 -28.18 -1.00 -18.44
N LEU A 115 -28.31 0.31 -18.35
CA LEU A 115 -29.26 1.11 -19.10
C LEU A 115 -28.56 1.84 -20.25
N GLY A 116 -28.86 1.44 -21.49
CA GLY A 116 -28.38 2.12 -22.68
C GLY A 116 -29.07 3.47 -22.91
N HIS A 117 -28.30 4.54 -23.07
CA HIS A 117 -28.72 5.88 -23.42
C HIS A 117 -28.57 6.10 -24.94
N PRO A 118 -29.58 6.63 -25.65
CA PRO A 118 -30.84 7.19 -25.14
C PRO A 118 -31.87 6.12 -24.72
N PHE A 119 -32.67 6.45 -23.69
CA PHE A 119 -33.76 5.60 -23.20
C PHE A 119 -35.06 6.39 -23.00
N ASN A 120 -36.18 5.71 -23.12
CA ASN A 120 -37.51 6.27 -22.80
C ASN A 120 -37.98 5.86 -21.39
N TYR A 121 -39.09 6.45 -20.95
CA TYR A 121 -39.66 6.19 -19.62
C TYR A 121 -40.00 4.71 -19.37
N ASN A 122 -40.53 4.00 -20.37
CA ASN A 122 -40.93 2.59 -20.18
C ASN A 122 -39.72 1.68 -20.05
N GLN A 123 -38.66 1.91 -20.83
CA GLN A 123 -37.39 1.21 -20.71
C GLN A 123 -36.75 1.44 -19.35
N PHE A 124 -36.70 2.71 -18.92
CA PHE A 124 -36.21 3.08 -17.59
C PHE A 124 -37.02 2.40 -16.48
N LYS A 125 -38.35 2.52 -16.53
CA LYS A 125 -39.27 1.93 -15.53
C LYS A 125 -39.09 0.42 -15.41
N HIS A 126 -39.06 -0.29 -16.54
CA HIS A 126 -38.90 -1.74 -16.58
C HIS A 126 -37.56 -2.17 -15.96
N LEU A 127 -36.46 -1.52 -16.35
CA LEU A 127 -35.13 -1.87 -15.86
C LEU A 127 -34.99 -1.62 -14.36
N ILE A 128 -35.42 -0.45 -13.87
CA ILE A 128 -35.35 -0.14 -12.44
C ILE A 128 -36.14 -1.15 -11.61
N PHE A 129 -37.37 -1.50 -12.02
CA PHE A 129 -38.13 -2.52 -11.29
C PHE A 129 -37.51 -3.91 -11.38
N SER A 130 -36.98 -4.31 -12.54
CA SER A 130 -36.23 -5.57 -12.67
C SER A 130 -35.05 -5.64 -11.69
N SER A 131 -34.28 -4.55 -11.59
CA SER A 131 -33.14 -4.42 -10.68
C SER A 131 -33.55 -4.54 -9.20
N LEU A 132 -34.61 -3.82 -8.81
CA LEU A 132 -35.12 -3.85 -7.44
C LEU A 132 -35.73 -5.20 -7.06
N ILE A 133 -36.44 -5.87 -8.00
CA ILE A 133 -36.98 -7.21 -7.78
C ILE A 133 -35.85 -8.22 -7.59
N LYS A 134 -34.81 -8.16 -8.44
CA LYS A 134 -33.61 -8.99 -8.32
C LYS A 134 -32.98 -8.83 -6.94
N ARG A 135 -32.76 -7.59 -6.47
CA ARG A 135 -32.21 -7.34 -5.14
C ARG A 135 -33.13 -7.75 -4.00
N SER A 136 -34.45 -7.57 -4.13
CA SER A 136 -35.43 -8.05 -3.14
C SER A 136 -35.38 -9.58 -2.95
N ILE A 137 -35.18 -10.33 -4.04
CA ILE A 137 -35.01 -11.80 -3.98
C ILE A 137 -33.70 -12.15 -3.28
N LEU A 138 -32.58 -11.53 -3.67
CA LEU A 138 -31.27 -11.77 -3.08
C LEU A 138 -31.20 -11.34 -1.61
N SER A 139 -31.90 -10.27 -1.21
CA SER A 139 -31.96 -9.79 0.18
C SER A 139 -32.43 -10.87 1.15
N LYS A 140 -33.38 -11.73 0.75
CA LYS A 140 -33.82 -12.86 1.57
C LYS A 140 -32.70 -13.86 1.81
N VAL A 141 -31.84 -14.06 0.81
CA VAL A 141 -30.66 -14.93 0.91
C VAL A 141 -29.61 -14.27 1.79
N HIS A 142 -29.30 -12.99 1.59
CA HIS A 142 -28.32 -12.26 2.38
C HIS A 142 -28.70 -12.21 3.87
N LYS A 143 -29.97 -12.03 4.22
CA LYS A 143 -30.43 -12.12 5.62
C LYS A 143 -30.15 -13.49 6.26
N LYS A 144 -30.18 -14.57 5.48
CA LYS A 144 -29.81 -15.91 5.97
C LYS A 144 -28.31 -16.04 6.16
N LEU A 145 -27.52 -15.46 5.25
CA LEU A 145 -26.07 -15.38 5.36
C LEU A 145 -25.63 -14.60 6.61
N ASP A 146 -26.29 -13.47 6.91
CA ASP A 146 -25.98 -12.64 8.07
C ASP A 146 -26.19 -13.37 9.40
N ILE A 147 -27.11 -14.34 9.43
CA ILE A 147 -27.41 -15.18 10.62
C ILE A 147 -26.60 -16.50 10.60
N GLY A 148 -25.77 -16.73 9.57
CA GLY A 148 -24.94 -17.95 9.44
C GLY A 148 -25.70 -19.19 8.97
N LEU A 149 -26.94 -19.05 8.47
CA LEU A 149 -27.75 -20.13 7.93
C LEU A 149 -27.40 -20.40 6.46
N PHE A 150 -26.19 -20.89 6.24
CA PHE A 150 -25.63 -21.10 4.90
C PHE A 150 -26.37 -22.19 4.09
N ASP A 151 -26.82 -23.28 4.73
CA ASP A 151 -27.53 -24.36 4.03
C ASP A 151 -28.91 -23.91 3.53
N ASP A 152 -29.66 -23.16 4.35
CA ASP A 152 -30.92 -22.51 3.93
C ASP A 152 -30.70 -21.57 2.73
N ALA A 153 -29.61 -20.79 2.75
CA ALA A 153 -29.27 -19.87 1.68
C ALA A 153 -28.98 -20.63 0.37
N ILE A 154 -28.23 -21.74 0.46
CA ILE A 154 -27.94 -22.62 -0.68
C ILE A 154 -29.24 -23.23 -1.23
N GLU A 155 -30.15 -23.68 -0.38
CA GLU A 155 -31.42 -24.26 -0.82
C GLU A 155 -32.28 -23.24 -1.58
N ILE A 156 -32.41 -22.02 -1.04
CA ILE A 156 -33.13 -20.93 -1.70
C ILE A 156 -32.51 -20.63 -3.06
N CYS A 157 -31.18 -20.47 -3.12
CA CYS A 157 -30.46 -20.22 -4.37
C CYS A 157 -30.67 -21.34 -5.38
N ASN A 158 -30.52 -22.60 -4.99
CA ASN A 158 -30.70 -23.74 -5.88
C ASN A 158 -32.14 -23.83 -6.43
N LEU A 159 -33.15 -23.52 -5.61
CA LEU A 159 -34.54 -23.46 -6.04
C LEU A 159 -34.76 -22.34 -7.06
N GLN A 160 -34.20 -21.16 -6.83
CA GLN A 160 -34.34 -20.01 -7.74
C GLN A 160 -33.57 -20.22 -9.04
N SER A 161 -32.36 -20.76 -8.99
CA SER A 161 -31.56 -21.09 -10.18
C SER A 161 -32.27 -22.09 -11.10
N LYS A 162 -32.97 -23.09 -10.54
CA LYS A 162 -33.80 -24.02 -11.34
C LYS A 162 -34.97 -23.33 -12.05
N LYS A 163 -35.55 -22.28 -11.45
CA LYS A 163 -36.71 -21.56 -12.01
C LYS A 163 -36.31 -20.49 -13.02
N LYS A 164 -35.22 -19.78 -12.77
CA LYS A 164 -34.77 -18.62 -13.56
C LYS A 164 -33.73 -18.96 -14.61
N GLY A 165 -33.10 -20.14 -14.52
CA GLY A 165 -32.07 -20.60 -15.43
C GLY A 165 -30.67 -20.11 -15.05
N ILE A 166 -29.70 -20.52 -15.87
CA ILE A 166 -28.27 -20.31 -15.64
C ILE A 166 -27.85 -18.84 -15.78
N GLU A 167 -28.66 -18.03 -16.46
CA GLU A 167 -28.44 -16.58 -16.67
C GLU A 167 -28.44 -15.77 -15.36
N TRP A 168 -29.06 -16.30 -14.30
CA TRP A 168 -29.03 -15.69 -12.97
C TRP A 168 -27.79 -16.12 -12.18
N LEU A 169 -26.63 -15.67 -12.66
CA LEU A 169 -25.32 -16.02 -12.09
C LEU A 169 -25.20 -15.69 -10.60
N ASP A 170 -25.86 -14.65 -10.11
CA ASP A 170 -25.73 -14.18 -8.72
C ASP A 170 -26.14 -15.22 -7.67
N PHE A 171 -27.10 -16.10 -7.97
CA PHE A 171 -27.42 -17.21 -7.07
C PHE A 171 -26.26 -18.19 -6.94
N TYR A 172 -25.57 -18.48 -8.04
CA TYR A 172 -24.37 -19.32 -8.02
C TYR A 172 -23.21 -18.64 -7.30
N LYS A 173 -23.07 -17.31 -7.42
CA LYS A 173 -22.09 -16.53 -6.63
C LYS A 173 -22.30 -16.76 -5.15
N VAL A 174 -23.53 -16.61 -4.68
CA VAL A 174 -23.88 -16.84 -3.26
C VAL A 174 -23.65 -18.29 -2.84
N VAL A 175 -24.01 -19.29 -3.66
CA VAL A 175 -23.78 -20.71 -3.33
C VAL A 175 -22.29 -21.01 -3.17
N VAL A 176 -21.45 -20.51 -4.08
CA VAL A 176 -20.00 -20.67 -3.99
C VAL A 176 -19.46 -19.99 -2.73
N GLU A 177 -19.91 -18.77 -2.43
CA GLU A 177 -19.54 -18.07 -1.20
C GLU A 177 -19.93 -18.86 0.06
N CYS A 178 -21.12 -19.46 0.09
CA CYS A 178 -21.55 -20.33 1.20
C CYS A 178 -20.62 -21.52 1.38
N TYR A 179 -20.28 -22.23 0.29
CA TYR A 179 -19.37 -23.37 0.38
C TYR A 179 -17.98 -22.97 0.87
N VAL A 180 -17.47 -21.82 0.41
CA VAL A 180 -16.19 -21.28 0.88
C VAL A 180 -16.25 -20.91 2.37
N LYS A 181 -17.35 -20.33 2.85
CA LYS A 181 -17.54 -20.01 4.27
C LYS A 181 -17.72 -21.23 5.17
N GLN A 182 -18.12 -22.37 4.60
CA GLN A 182 -18.22 -23.66 5.28
C GLN A 182 -16.96 -24.52 5.16
N ASP A 183 -15.85 -23.98 4.62
CA ASP A 183 -14.61 -24.72 4.30
C ASP A 183 -14.80 -25.92 3.36
N LYS A 184 -15.91 -25.97 2.60
CA LYS A 184 -16.22 -27.01 1.60
C LYS A 184 -15.66 -26.63 0.23
N HIS A 185 -14.35 -26.43 0.16
CA HIS A 185 -13.68 -25.94 -1.06
C HIS A 185 -13.87 -26.86 -2.28
N ASP A 186 -13.88 -28.18 -2.09
CA ASP A 186 -14.08 -29.15 -3.19
C ASP A 186 -15.44 -28.98 -3.88
N SER A 187 -16.49 -28.75 -3.09
CA SER A 187 -17.85 -28.52 -3.62
C SER A 187 -17.91 -27.20 -4.39
N ALA A 188 -17.26 -26.15 -3.89
CA ALA A 188 -17.16 -24.87 -4.59
C ALA A 188 -16.45 -25.03 -5.95
N ILE A 189 -15.32 -25.73 -5.99
CA ILE A 189 -14.53 -25.98 -7.20
C ILE A 189 -15.34 -26.78 -8.23
N GLN A 190 -16.09 -27.81 -7.81
CA GLN A 190 -16.95 -28.59 -8.70
C GLN A 190 -18.04 -27.72 -9.36
N VAL A 191 -18.70 -26.87 -8.58
CA VAL A 191 -19.71 -25.94 -9.10
C VAL A 191 -19.09 -24.96 -10.10
N LEU A 192 -17.93 -24.39 -9.78
CA LEU A 192 -17.24 -23.45 -10.67
C LEU A 192 -16.79 -24.10 -11.98
N LYS A 193 -16.22 -25.31 -11.93
CA LYS A 193 -15.83 -26.08 -13.13
C LYS A 193 -17.04 -26.39 -14.02
N LEU A 194 -18.19 -26.70 -13.43
CA LEU A 194 -19.43 -26.89 -14.19
C LEU A 194 -19.91 -25.59 -14.85
N LEU A 195 -19.86 -24.47 -14.13
CA LEU A 195 -20.29 -23.17 -14.61
C LEU A 195 -19.39 -22.63 -15.71
N ALA A 196 -18.06 -22.75 -15.56
CA ALA A 196 -17.08 -22.31 -16.57
C ALA A 196 -17.31 -22.97 -17.94
N ARG A 197 -17.79 -24.23 -17.96
CA ARG A 197 -18.11 -24.94 -19.21
C ARG A 197 -19.45 -24.55 -19.82
N ARG A 198 -20.41 -24.12 -18.99
CA ARG A 198 -21.79 -23.86 -19.41
C ARG A 198 -22.08 -22.39 -19.69
N VAL A 199 -21.33 -21.49 -19.07
CA VAL A 199 -21.57 -20.04 -19.13
C VAL A 199 -20.35 -19.36 -19.73
N LYS A 200 -20.57 -18.60 -20.80
CA LYS A 200 -19.54 -17.72 -21.37
C LYS A 200 -19.44 -16.45 -20.52
N HIS A 201 -18.88 -16.57 -19.34
CA HIS A 201 -18.72 -15.46 -18.39
C HIS A 201 -17.36 -15.58 -17.68
N ARG A 202 -16.75 -14.44 -17.33
CA ARG A 202 -15.41 -14.37 -16.73
C ARG A 202 -15.36 -14.87 -15.27
N TRP A 203 -16.38 -14.50 -14.48
CA TRP A 203 -16.43 -14.74 -13.03
C TRP A 203 -16.13 -16.19 -12.58
N PRO A 204 -16.69 -17.27 -13.19
CA PRO A 204 -16.39 -18.63 -12.73
C PRO A 204 -14.90 -18.97 -12.79
N ILE A 205 -14.22 -18.56 -13.86
CA ILE A 205 -12.77 -18.83 -14.05
C ILE A 205 -11.96 -17.97 -13.08
N VAL A 206 -12.27 -16.68 -12.97
CA VAL A 206 -11.60 -15.77 -12.03
C VAL A 206 -11.75 -16.26 -10.58
N LYS A 207 -12.94 -16.73 -10.20
CA LYS A 207 -13.17 -17.27 -8.84
C LYS A 207 -12.47 -18.60 -8.62
N LEU A 208 -12.37 -19.46 -9.65
CA LEU A 208 -11.60 -20.70 -9.60
C LEU A 208 -10.12 -20.40 -9.34
N ILE A 209 -9.53 -19.44 -10.08
CA ILE A 209 -8.15 -18.97 -9.89
C ILE A 209 -7.94 -18.46 -8.45
N SER A 210 -8.84 -17.60 -7.96
CA SER A 210 -8.81 -17.10 -6.57
C SER A 210 -8.76 -18.22 -5.55
N LEU A 211 -9.59 -19.26 -5.72
CA LEU A 211 -9.67 -20.37 -4.77
C LEU A 211 -8.41 -21.24 -4.79
N HIS A 212 -7.88 -21.56 -5.98
CA HIS A 212 -6.62 -22.32 -6.07
C HIS A 212 -5.45 -21.53 -5.46
N ASP A 213 -5.41 -20.20 -5.63
CA ASP A 213 -4.42 -19.33 -5.00
C ASP A 213 -4.54 -19.30 -3.47
N GLU A 214 -5.77 -19.17 -2.95
CA GLU A 214 -6.10 -19.24 -1.52
C GLU A 214 -5.67 -20.58 -0.91
N LEU A 215 -5.93 -21.71 -1.61
CA LEU A 215 -5.53 -23.06 -1.21
C LEU A 215 -4.01 -23.32 -1.34
N GLY A 216 -3.29 -22.47 -2.08
CA GLY A 216 -1.84 -22.60 -2.30
C GLY A 216 -1.46 -23.51 -3.48
N HIS A 217 -2.43 -23.90 -4.30
CA HIS A 217 -2.20 -24.63 -5.55
C HIS A 217 -1.75 -23.66 -6.65
N ASN A 218 -0.55 -23.09 -6.49
CA ASN A 218 -0.01 -22.03 -7.35
C ASN A 218 0.07 -22.45 -8.83
N GLU A 219 0.48 -23.69 -9.10
CA GLU A 219 0.60 -24.22 -10.48
C GLU A 219 -0.76 -24.27 -11.17
N GLU A 220 -1.77 -24.85 -10.51
CA GLU A 220 -3.14 -24.92 -11.04
C GLU A 220 -3.73 -23.51 -11.26
N ALA A 221 -3.51 -22.59 -10.31
CA ALA A 221 -3.96 -21.21 -10.44
C ALA A 221 -3.31 -20.50 -11.64
N LEU A 222 -2.03 -20.77 -11.89
CA LEU A 222 -1.29 -20.21 -13.02
C LEU A 222 -1.73 -20.80 -14.36
N GLU A 223 -1.98 -22.11 -14.45
CA GLU A 223 -2.52 -22.75 -15.66
C GLU A 223 -3.88 -22.15 -16.04
N LEU A 224 -4.76 -21.98 -15.06
CA LEU A 224 -6.07 -21.35 -15.24
C LEU A 224 -5.96 -19.86 -15.63
N ALA A 225 -4.97 -19.15 -15.10
CA ALA A 225 -4.68 -17.78 -15.51
C ALA A 225 -4.24 -17.69 -16.99
N HIS A 226 -3.40 -18.62 -17.45
CA HIS A 226 -3.03 -18.70 -18.87
C HIS A 226 -4.24 -19.06 -19.74
N GLU A 227 -5.10 -19.99 -19.30
CA GLU A 227 -6.35 -20.31 -19.99
C GLU A 227 -7.25 -19.06 -20.10
N TYR A 228 -7.38 -18.30 -19.02
CA TYR A 228 -8.14 -17.04 -19.00
C TYR A 228 -7.61 -16.02 -20.02
N GLU A 229 -6.28 -15.85 -20.10
CA GLU A 229 -5.63 -14.97 -21.07
C GLU A 229 -5.83 -15.46 -22.52
N LEU A 230 -5.74 -16.78 -22.76
CA LEU A 230 -5.96 -17.41 -24.08
C LEU A 230 -7.39 -17.29 -24.57
N LEU A 231 -8.37 -17.31 -23.67
CA LEU A 231 -9.79 -17.10 -23.99
C LEU A 231 -10.10 -15.65 -24.40
N GLY A 232 -9.13 -14.73 -24.27
CA GLY A 232 -9.25 -13.34 -24.70
C GLY A 232 -10.16 -12.52 -23.78
N TYR A 233 -10.34 -12.93 -22.53
CA TYR A 233 -11.07 -12.13 -21.55
C TYR A 233 -10.31 -10.83 -21.22
N PRO A 234 -11.03 -9.76 -20.82
CA PRO A 234 -10.39 -8.51 -20.43
C PRO A 234 -9.46 -8.70 -19.22
N ASP A 235 -8.41 -7.89 -19.16
CA ASP A 235 -7.39 -7.95 -18.10
C ASP A 235 -8.05 -7.80 -16.74
N ASP A 236 -8.12 -8.88 -15.96
CA ASP A 236 -8.68 -8.85 -14.61
C ASP A 236 -7.58 -8.49 -13.59
N PRO A 237 -7.84 -7.60 -12.62
CA PRO A 237 -6.85 -7.23 -11.62
C PRO A 237 -6.30 -8.40 -10.81
N LEU A 238 -7.10 -9.40 -10.47
CA LEU A 238 -6.65 -10.56 -9.71
C LEU A 238 -5.70 -11.40 -10.57
N VAL A 239 -6.13 -11.74 -11.78
CA VAL A 239 -5.37 -12.60 -12.70
C VAL A 239 -4.04 -11.93 -13.07
N ALA A 240 -4.06 -10.64 -13.42
CA ALA A 240 -2.85 -9.90 -13.76
C ALA A 240 -1.87 -9.80 -12.58
N GLN A 241 -2.36 -9.61 -11.35
CA GLN A 241 -1.51 -9.61 -10.16
C GLN A 241 -0.93 -11.00 -9.89
N LEU A 242 -1.68 -12.08 -10.13
CA LEU A 242 -1.20 -13.45 -10.02
C LEU A 242 -0.09 -13.74 -11.04
N THR A 243 -0.30 -13.38 -12.31
CA THR A 243 0.71 -13.52 -13.37
C THR A 243 1.97 -12.72 -13.06
N ALA A 244 1.80 -11.48 -12.56
CA ALA A 244 2.93 -10.64 -12.14
C ALA A 244 3.66 -11.23 -10.92
N ARG A 245 2.93 -11.74 -9.92
CA ARG A 245 3.50 -12.41 -8.74
C ARG A 245 4.35 -13.62 -9.13
N HIS A 246 3.84 -14.49 -10.00
CA HIS A 246 4.61 -15.63 -10.50
C HIS A 246 5.84 -15.19 -11.30
N SER A 247 5.71 -14.17 -12.15
CA SER A 247 6.85 -13.62 -12.89
C SER A 247 7.95 -13.10 -11.95
N LEU A 248 7.60 -12.54 -10.78
CA LEU A 248 8.58 -12.15 -9.77
C LEU A 248 9.29 -13.34 -9.13
N LEU A 249 8.58 -14.44 -8.88
CA LEU A 249 9.17 -15.68 -8.36
C LEU A 249 10.14 -16.30 -9.38
N ASP A 250 9.81 -16.22 -10.67
CA ASP A 250 10.67 -16.64 -11.78
C ASP A 250 11.82 -15.65 -12.07
N CYS A 251 11.97 -14.59 -11.26
CA CYS A 251 12.97 -13.53 -11.41
C CYS A 251 12.83 -12.68 -12.70
N ASP A 252 11.69 -12.73 -13.39
CA ASP A 252 11.35 -11.86 -14.52
C ASP A 252 10.63 -10.58 -14.05
N LEU A 253 11.44 -9.66 -13.51
CA LEU A 253 11.00 -8.35 -13.03
C LEU A 253 10.37 -7.51 -14.16
N ASP A 254 10.90 -7.62 -15.39
CA ASP A 254 10.45 -6.81 -16.51
C ASP A 254 9.03 -7.19 -16.96
N LYS A 255 8.71 -8.50 -17.00
CA LYS A 255 7.37 -8.98 -17.28
C LYS A 255 6.39 -8.54 -16.19
N ALA A 256 6.76 -8.66 -14.91
CA ALA A 256 5.92 -8.22 -13.80
C ALA A 256 5.60 -6.71 -13.89
N VAL A 257 6.60 -5.87 -14.18
CA VAL A 257 6.41 -4.41 -14.35
C VAL A 257 5.51 -4.11 -15.55
N ARG A 258 5.69 -4.77 -16.70
CA ARG A 258 4.84 -4.54 -17.89
C ARG A 258 3.37 -4.86 -17.62
N VAL A 259 3.09 -6.00 -16.98
CA VAL A 259 1.73 -6.42 -16.62
C VAL A 259 1.10 -5.41 -15.66
N MET A 260 1.82 -4.99 -14.62
CA MET A 260 1.32 -4.04 -13.63
C MET A 260 1.10 -2.63 -14.20
N ILE A 261 1.95 -2.17 -15.14
CA ILE A 261 1.75 -0.89 -15.84
C ILE A 261 0.44 -0.92 -16.64
N LYS A 262 0.23 -1.97 -17.45
CA LYS A 262 -1.00 -2.15 -18.24
C LYS A 262 -2.23 -2.09 -17.33
N LEU A 263 -2.16 -2.79 -16.19
CA LEU A 263 -3.22 -2.84 -15.21
C LEU A 263 -3.49 -1.48 -14.56
N SER A 264 -2.46 -0.74 -14.14
CA SER A 264 -2.63 0.59 -13.51
C SER A 264 -3.25 1.62 -14.45
N ILE A 265 -2.97 1.53 -15.76
CA ILE A 265 -3.51 2.45 -16.77
C ILE A 265 -4.99 2.14 -17.00
N ARG A 266 -5.38 0.86 -16.97
CA ARG A 266 -6.76 0.41 -17.16
C ARG A 266 -7.64 0.70 -15.95
N TYR A 267 -7.10 0.54 -14.74
CA TYR A 267 -7.81 0.73 -13.47
C TYR A 267 -7.22 1.87 -12.62
N PRO A 268 -7.22 3.13 -13.10
CA PRO A 268 -6.58 4.25 -12.41
C PRO A 268 -7.26 4.63 -11.09
N HIS A 269 -8.52 4.23 -10.90
CA HIS A 269 -9.28 4.43 -9.66
C HIS A 269 -8.89 3.46 -8.54
N VAL A 270 -8.14 2.41 -8.86
CA VAL A 270 -7.67 1.43 -7.87
C VAL A 270 -6.25 1.82 -7.47
N VAL A 271 -6.15 2.72 -6.50
CA VAL A 271 -4.89 3.42 -6.15
C VAL A 271 -3.80 2.43 -5.70
N HIS A 272 -4.15 1.39 -4.93
CA HIS A 272 -3.21 0.36 -4.51
C HIS A 272 -2.49 -0.36 -5.67
N LEU A 273 -3.11 -0.51 -6.86
CA LEU A 273 -2.46 -1.10 -8.03
C LEU A 273 -1.36 -0.18 -8.58
N THR A 274 -1.63 1.12 -8.59
CA THR A 274 -0.65 2.13 -8.98
C THR A 274 0.51 2.15 -7.99
N LEU A 275 0.23 2.04 -6.69
CA LEU A 275 1.26 1.94 -5.65
C LEU A 275 2.14 0.70 -5.80
N LYS A 276 1.54 -0.48 -6.03
CA LYS A 276 2.28 -1.72 -6.33
C LYS A 276 3.18 -1.57 -7.56
N CYS A 277 2.69 -0.91 -8.62
CA CYS A 277 3.49 -0.60 -9.81
C CYS A 277 4.67 0.35 -9.49
N VAL A 278 4.43 1.38 -8.68
CA VAL A 278 5.49 2.31 -8.22
C VAL A 278 6.56 1.56 -7.43
N MET A 279 6.18 0.67 -6.52
CA MET A 279 7.11 -0.15 -5.74
C MET A 279 7.96 -1.06 -6.64
N LEU A 280 7.37 -1.68 -7.67
CA LEU A 280 8.12 -2.48 -8.64
C LEU A 280 9.13 -1.66 -9.44
N CYS A 281 8.74 -0.46 -9.90
CA CYS A 281 9.67 0.46 -10.57
C CYS A 281 10.84 0.87 -9.65
N ILE A 282 10.59 1.02 -8.34
CA ILE A 282 11.64 1.28 -7.34
C ILE A 282 12.59 0.07 -7.22
N VAL A 283 12.06 -1.15 -7.18
CA VAL A 283 12.89 -2.38 -7.17
C VAL A 283 13.76 -2.46 -8.42
N GLN A 284 13.22 -2.08 -9.59
CA GLN A 284 13.96 -1.99 -10.85
C GLN A 284 14.95 -0.79 -10.91
N SER A 285 15.00 0.05 -9.89
CA SER A 285 15.82 1.28 -9.84
C SER A 285 15.45 2.34 -10.89
N ASP A 286 14.23 2.27 -11.45
CA ASP A 286 13.68 3.29 -12.37
C ASP A 286 12.82 4.32 -11.62
N TYR A 287 13.51 5.19 -10.89
CA TYR A 287 12.88 6.21 -10.04
C TYR A 287 12.11 7.26 -10.85
N ARG A 288 12.47 7.49 -12.12
CA ARG A 288 11.78 8.46 -12.97
C ARG A 288 10.40 7.95 -13.37
N LYS A 289 10.30 6.69 -13.81
CA LYS A 289 8.99 6.06 -14.07
C LYS A 289 8.15 6.01 -12.81
N ALA A 290 8.73 5.63 -11.68
CA ALA A 290 8.04 5.61 -10.39
C ALA A 290 7.42 6.98 -10.04
N SER A 291 8.16 8.07 -10.22
CA SER A 291 7.66 9.44 -9.97
C SER A 291 6.52 9.83 -10.92
N VAL A 292 6.60 9.47 -12.21
CA VAL A 292 5.53 9.75 -13.18
C VAL A 292 4.23 9.01 -12.83
N PHE A 293 4.31 7.74 -12.41
CA PHE A 293 3.12 6.99 -12.00
C PHE A 293 2.52 7.53 -10.70
N LEU A 294 3.37 7.92 -9.74
CA LEU A 294 2.90 8.53 -8.49
C LEU A 294 2.18 9.87 -8.73
N ALA A 295 2.60 10.64 -9.74
CA ALA A 295 1.94 11.89 -10.13
C ALA A 295 0.57 11.68 -10.80
N LYS A 296 0.29 10.47 -11.31
CA LYS A 296 -0.97 10.11 -11.95
C LYS A 296 -2.04 9.60 -10.99
N ILE A 297 -1.72 9.48 -9.69
CA ILE A 297 -2.67 8.99 -8.69
C ILE A 297 -3.86 9.94 -8.57
N ASP A 298 -5.06 9.37 -8.64
CA ASP A 298 -6.32 10.08 -8.45
C ASP A 298 -6.66 10.14 -6.95
N TYR A 299 -6.36 11.28 -6.31
CA TYR A 299 -6.59 11.52 -4.88
C TYR A 299 -8.04 11.31 -4.43
N ASP A 300 -8.99 11.59 -5.31
CA ASP A 300 -10.41 11.37 -5.01
C ASP A 300 -10.75 9.89 -4.81
N SER A 301 -9.94 8.99 -5.37
CA SER A 301 -10.10 7.54 -5.29
C SER A 301 -9.41 6.91 -4.09
N VAL A 302 -8.64 7.68 -3.30
CA VAL A 302 -8.01 7.21 -2.07
C VAL A 302 -9.08 6.87 -1.03
N LEU A 303 -8.93 5.71 -0.39
CA LEU A 303 -9.93 5.13 0.52
C LEU A 303 -9.70 5.50 1.98
N ASP A 304 -8.44 5.49 2.42
CA ASP A 304 -8.07 5.70 3.81
C ASP A 304 -6.87 6.63 3.98
N ASP A 305 -6.72 7.16 5.20
CA ASP A 305 -5.64 8.09 5.56
C ASP A 305 -4.25 7.42 5.52
N GLY A 306 -4.18 6.09 5.68
CA GLY A 306 -2.92 5.34 5.64
C GLY A 306 -2.34 5.24 4.24
N GLU A 307 -3.19 4.99 3.24
CA GLU A 307 -2.86 5.01 1.81
C GLU A 307 -2.39 6.42 1.40
N LEU A 308 -3.06 7.47 1.89
CA LEU A 308 -2.66 8.85 1.65
C LEU A 308 -1.27 9.18 2.23
N ILE A 309 -1.00 8.76 3.47
CA ILE A 309 0.33 8.91 4.10
C ILE A 309 1.39 8.18 3.29
N LEU A 310 1.12 6.94 2.86
CA LEU A 310 2.05 6.15 2.05
C LEU A 310 2.38 6.85 0.72
N ILE A 311 1.39 7.42 0.03
CA ILE A 311 1.57 8.17 -1.22
C ILE A 311 2.51 9.36 -1.02
N GLU A 312 2.25 10.19 -0.01
CA GLU A 312 3.05 11.39 0.24
C GLU A 312 4.47 11.05 0.72
N GLU A 313 4.62 10.00 1.54
CA GLU A 313 5.94 9.50 1.95
C GLU A 313 6.74 8.96 0.77
N LEU A 314 6.14 8.12 -0.07
CA LEU A 314 6.79 7.62 -1.29
C LEU A 314 7.20 8.76 -2.23
N ARG A 315 6.39 9.81 -2.34
CA ARG A 315 6.75 11.00 -3.14
C ARG A 315 8.01 11.64 -2.61
N LEU A 316 8.05 11.90 -1.31
CA LEU A 316 9.20 12.52 -0.65
C LEU A 316 10.46 11.65 -0.79
N PHE A 317 10.35 10.34 -0.64
CA PHE A 317 11.47 9.42 -0.82
C PHE A 317 11.98 9.38 -2.26
N LEU A 318 11.08 9.34 -3.26
CA LEU A 318 11.46 9.35 -4.67
C LEU A 318 12.16 10.66 -5.06
N GLU A 319 11.66 11.80 -4.61
CA GLU A 319 12.32 13.09 -4.84
C GLU A 319 13.72 13.13 -4.22
N ALA A 320 13.88 12.62 -2.99
CA ALA A 320 15.18 12.52 -2.35
C ALA A 320 16.15 11.62 -3.13
N LEU A 321 15.70 10.45 -3.60
CA LEU A 321 16.51 9.53 -4.39
C LEU A 321 16.92 10.12 -5.74
N ILE A 322 16.01 10.83 -6.42
CA ILE A 322 16.30 11.51 -7.69
C ILE A 322 17.31 12.64 -7.46
N ALA A 323 17.15 13.43 -6.41
CA ALA A 323 18.07 14.49 -6.03
C ALA A 323 19.48 13.94 -5.75
N LEU A 324 19.58 12.88 -4.95
CA LEU A 324 20.85 12.19 -4.65
C LEU A 324 21.53 11.69 -5.94
N LYS A 325 20.79 11.04 -6.84
CA LYS A 325 21.33 10.52 -8.11
C LYS A 325 21.78 11.63 -9.08
N THR A 326 21.18 12.81 -8.98
CA THR A 326 21.49 13.96 -9.86
C THR A 326 22.46 14.96 -9.23
N GLN A 327 22.99 14.68 -8.03
CA GLN A 327 23.82 15.62 -7.23
C GLN A 327 23.13 16.97 -6.96
N ASN A 328 21.81 17.04 -7.13
CA ASN A 328 21.02 18.23 -6.87
C ASN A 328 20.57 18.25 -5.42
N ARG A 329 20.41 19.46 -4.86
CA ARG A 329 19.81 19.61 -3.53
C ARG A 329 18.30 19.41 -3.64
N MET A 330 17.71 18.70 -2.67
CA MET A 330 16.26 18.63 -2.55
C MET A 330 15.67 20.03 -2.43
N ASN A 331 14.52 20.26 -3.08
CA ASN A 331 13.80 21.51 -2.94
C ASN A 331 13.11 21.54 -1.54
N PRO A 332 13.54 22.44 -0.62
CA PRO A 332 12.98 22.49 0.72
C PRO A 332 11.50 22.91 0.76
N ALA A 333 10.99 23.54 -0.31
CA ALA A 333 9.59 23.91 -0.42
C ALA A 333 8.69 22.68 -0.59
N THR A 334 9.08 21.69 -1.40
CA THR A 334 8.31 20.45 -1.62
C THR A 334 8.27 19.61 -0.35
N LEU A 335 9.40 19.47 0.33
CA LEU A 335 9.50 18.79 1.62
C LEU A 335 8.55 19.42 2.65
N LYS A 336 8.52 20.75 2.75
CA LYS A 336 7.63 21.48 3.67
C LYS A 336 6.15 21.29 3.32
N THR A 337 5.81 21.16 2.04
CA THR A 337 4.42 20.96 1.59
C THR A 337 3.92 19.55 1.90
N SER A 338 4.65 18.50 1.51
CA SER A 338 4.26 17.12 1.84
C SER A 338 4.26 16.86 3.35
N LEU A 339 5.24 17.42 4.09
CA LEU A 339 5.22 17.38 5.55
C LEU A 339 3.98 18.04 6.15
N LYS A 340 3.55 19.20 5.63
CA LYS A 340 2.33 19.87 6.11
C LYS A 340 1.09 19.01 5.87
N VAL A 341 0.98 18.39 4.70
CA VAL A 341 -0.15 17.51 4.38
C VAL A 341 -0.19 16.31 5.33
N ILE A 342 0.95 15.64 5.54
CA ILE A 342 1.04 14.48 6.43
C ILE A 342 0.75 14.86 7.89
N LEU A 343 1.28 15.99 8.35
CA LEU A 343 1.04 16.44 9.72
C LEU A 343 -0.41 16.89 9.94
N ALA A 344 -1.09 17.46 8.93
CA ALA A 344 -2.50 17.83 8.99
C ALA A 344 -3.43 16.60 9.11
N ILE A 345 -3.12 15.52 8.38
CA ILE A 345 -3.88 14.25 8.47
C ILE A 345 -3.76 13.63 9.86
N GLN A 346 -2.62 13.79 10.51
CA GLN A 346 -2.31 13.19 11.81
C GLN A 346 -2.74 14.02 13.02
N GLU A 347 -3.40 15.18 12.84
CA GLU A 347 -3.95 15.98 13.94
C GLU A 347 -4.99 15.22 14.77
N HIS A 348 -5.57 14.15 14.23
CA HIS A 348 -6.56 13.30 14.90
C HIS A 348 -5.98 12.02 15.54
N ASP A 349 -4.65 11.82 15.54
CA ASP A 349 -3.95 10.63 16.09
C ASP A 349 -4.52 9.27 15.61
N LEU A 350 -5.18 9.24 14.45
CA LEU A 350 -5.90 8.06 13.94
C LEU A 350 -4.98 6.86 13.66
N ILE A 351 -3.74 7.11 13.25
CA ILE A 351 -2.77 6.08 12.86
C ILE A 351 -1.52 6.18 13.74
N ASP A 352 -0.72 7.23 13.55
CA ASP A 352 0.53 7.50 14.26
C ASP A 352 0.47 8.92 14.85
N SER A 353 1.12 9.14 16.01
CA SER A 353 1.10 10.46 16.65
C SER A 353 1.89 11.51 15.88
N HIS A 354 1.44 12.77 15.90
CA HIS A 354 2.15 13.89 15.27
C HIS A 354 3.63 14.01 15.75
N LYS A 355 3.90 13.71 17.03
CA LYS A 355 5.26 13.70 17.59
C LYS A 355 6.13 12.62 16.97
N LEU A 356 5.58 11.43 16.73
CA LEU A 356 6.26 10.29 16.11
C LEU A 356 6.72 10.62 14.69
N SER A 357 5.82 11.12 13.85
CA SER A 357 6.14 11.47 12.47
C SER A 357 7.19 12.58 12.39
N LYS A 358 7.07 13.63 13.20
CA LYS A 358 8.11 14.67 13.28
C LYS A 358 9.46 14.08 13.70
N GLY A 359 9.46 13.15 14.65
CA GLY A 359 10.66 12.41 15.08
C GLY A 359 11.30 11.59 13.97
N LEU A 360 10.49 10.89 13.16
CA LEU A 360 10.92 10.12 11.99
C LEU A 360 11.57 11.02 10.93
N TYR A 361 10.93 12.13 10.53
CA TYR A 361 11.48 13.02 9.51
C TYR A 361 12.74 13.75 9.97
N GLN A 362 12.80 14.13 11.25
CA GLN A 362 14.05 14.67 11.83
C GLN A 362 15.17 13.64 11.76
N LEU A 363 14.87 12.37 12.03
CA LEU A 363 15.83 11.28 11.92
C LEU A 363 16.27 11.07 10.46
N LEU A 364 15.36 11.04 9.50
CA LEU A 364 15.69 10.92 8.08
C LEU A 364 16.53 12.09 7.57
N PHE A 365 16.23 13.32 8.01
CA PHE A 365 17.03 14.49 7.68
C PHE A 365 18.45 14.41 8.29
N GLN A 366 18.57 13.93 9.52
CA GLN A 366 19.87 13.70 10.17
C GLN A 366 20.67 12.61 9.46
N VAL A 367 19.99 11.55 8.99
CA VAL A 367 20.62 10.43 8.27
C VAL A 367 21.11 10.86 6.88
N ASN A 368 20.41 11.76 6.21
CA ASN A 368 20.82 12.30 4.91
C ASN A 368 21.97 13.34 5.00
N GLY A 369 22.39 13.71 6.20
CA GLY A 369 23.58 14.55 6.41
C GLY A 369 24.87 13.74 6.30
N PHE A 370 26.01 14.40 6.08
CA PHE A 370 27.34 13.78 6.00
C PHE A 370 27.78 13.01 7.26
N ASN A 371 27.00 13.06 8.34
CA ASN A 371 27.30 12.42 9.63
C ASN A 371 25.99 11.96 10.30
N PRO A 372 25.46 10.78 9.95
CA PRO A 372 24.19 10.28 10.48
C PRO A 372 24.34 9.95 11.98
N VAL A 373 23.81 10.82 12.84
CA VAL A 373 23.84 10.63 14.29
C VAL A 373 22.47 10.20 14.79
N CYS A 374 22.31 8.92 15.14
CA CYS A 374 21.15 8.46 15.90
C CYS A 374 21.56 7.48 16.98
N SER A 375 20.97 7.59 18.18
CA SER A 375 21.13 6.57 19.21
C SER A 375 20.28 5.35 18.87
N PRO A 376 20.80 4.11 19.04
CA PRO A 376 20.01 2.89 18.83
C PRO A 376 18.69 2.90 19.60
N LYS A 377 18.69 3.40 20.84
CA LYS A 377 17.49 3.56 21.68
C LYS A 377 16.42 4.46 21.05
N ARG A 378 16.81 5.55 20.39
CA ARG A 378 15.85 6.44 19.72
C ARG A 378 15.24 5.74 18.51
N LEU A 379 16.03 4.97 17.77
CA LEU A 379 15.54 4.19 16.63
C LEU A 379 14.57 3.09 17.09
N GLU A 380 14.87 2.40 18.18
CA GLU A 380 14.00 1.37 18.76
C GLU A 380 12.65 1.93 19.23
N VAL A 381 12.63 3.06 19.95
CA VAL A 381 11.39 3.71 20.39
C VAL A 381 10.50 4.08 19.20
N LEU A 382 11.10 4.65 18.15
CA LEU A 382 10.35 5.03 16.95
C LEU A 382 9.79 3.78 16.22
N TYR A 383 10.50 2.65 16.26
CA TYR A 383 10.13 1.41 15.54
C TYR A 383 8.94 0.73 16.21
N VAL A 384 8.94 0.68 17.55
CA VAL A 384 7.85 0.10 18.34
C VAL A 384 6.59 0.97 18.25
N GLN A 385 6.74 2.28 18.16
CA GLN A 385 5.61 3.21 18.16
C GLN A 385 4.89 3.32 16.81
N THR A 386 5.55 3.01 15.69
CA THR A 386 4.93 3.10 14.36
C THR A 386 4.02 1.91 14.09
N LYS A 387 2.77 2.21 13.68
CA LYS A 387 1.83 1.18 13.20
C LYS A 387 1.97 0.91 11.71
N LEU A 388 2.64 1.82 10.98
CA LEU A 388 2.80 1.75 9.53
C LEU A 388 3.98 0.87 9.13
N GLU A 389 3.69 -0.14 8.30
CA GLU A 389 4.68 -1.13 7.86
C GLU A 389 5.79 -0.52 6.99
N HIS A 390 5.45 0.38 6.06
CA HIS A 390 6.43 1.06 5.22
C HIS A 390 7.45 1.88 6.03
N ARG A 391 7.04 2.47 7.16
CA ARG A 391 7.96 3.15 8.08
C ARG A 391 8.91 2.17 8.75
N LYS A 392 8.46 0.96 9.13
CA LYS A 392 9.35 -0.08 9.67
C LYS A 392 10.44 -0.47 8.66
N PHE A 393 10.12 -0.59 7.37
CA PHE A 393 11.12 -0.81 6.32
C PHE A 393 12.14 0.32 6.21
N VAL A 394 11.68 1.57 6.27
CA VAL A 394 12.56 2.74 6.29
C VAL A 394 13.49 2.71 7.50
N MET A 395 12.99 2.32 8.66
CA MET A 395 13.78 2.22 9.88
C MET A 395 14.80 1.08 9.86
N LEU A 396 14.46 -0.06 9.25
CA LEU A 396 15.42 -1.13 8.96
C LEU A 396 16.55 -0.62 8.06
N ALA A 397 16.21 0.14 7.00
CA ALA A 397 17.21 0.75 6.12
C ALA A 397 18.12 1.73 6.87
N VAL A 398 17.55 2.54 7.77
CA VAL A 398 18.32 3.43 8.66
C VAL A 398 19.22 2.65 9.60
N ALA A 399 18.74 1.56 10.23
CA ALA A 399 19.54 0.71 11.11
C ALA A 399 20.76 0.13 10.38
N LEU A 400 20.55 -0.37 9.16
CA LEU A 400 21.62 -0.88 8.30
C LEU A 400 22.61 0.22 7.91
N HIS A 401 22.12 1.41 7.58
CA HIS A 401 22.97 2.54 7.21
C HIS A 401 23.84 3.03 8.38
N ILE A 402 23.26 3.12 9.58
CA ILE A 402 23.95 3.55 10.78
C ILE A 402 24.87 2.44 11.33
N GLY A 403 24.59 1.17 11.02
CA GLY A 403 25.39 0.01 11.46
C GLY A 403 24.91 -0.62 12.77
N CYS A 404 23.65 -0.41 13.14
CA CYS A 404 23.01 -1.07 14.29
C CYS A 404 22.60 -2.51 13.91
N LEU A 405 23.59 -3.41 13.76
CA LEU A 405 23.39 -4.73 13.17
C LEU A 405 22.47 -5.64 14.02
N ASP A 406 22.54 -5.56 15.35
CA ASP A 406 21.71 -6.38 16.24
C ASP A 406 20.21 -6.07 16.10
N LEU A 407 19.86 -4.77 16.13
CA LEU A 407 18.49 -4.30 15.90
C LEU A 407 18.02 -4.65 14.48
N ALA A 408 18.88 -4.45 13.48
CA ALA A 408 18.56 -4.78 12.10
C ALA A 408 18.25 -6.27 11.93
N LYS A 409 18.99 -7.16 12.59
CA LYS A 409 18.73 -8.61 12.56
C LYS A 409 17.37 -8.95 13.19
N GLN A 410 17.09 -8.43 14.37
CA GLN A 410 15.82 -8.64 15.06
C GLN A 410 14.62 -8.17 14.23
N TRP A 411 14.70 -6.97 13.65
CA TRP A 411 13.61 -6.41 12.84
C TRP A 411 13.43 -7.12 11.51
N LEU A 412 14.51 -7.69 10.95
CA LEU A 412 14.42 -8.49 9.74
C LEU A 412 13.65 -9.79 10.00
N GLU A 413 13.89 -10.45 11.13
CA GLU A 413 13.13 -11.63 11.56
C GLU A 413 11.65 -11.29 11.83
N GLU A 414 11.37 -10.20 12.53
CA GLU A 414 10.00 -9.71 12.78
C GLU A 414 9.25 -9.43 11.47
N LEU A 415 9.85 -8.68 10.55
CA LEU A 415 9.23 -8.33 9.28
C LEU A 415 9.04 -9.54 8.36
N ARG A 416 9.91 -10.56 8.43
CA ARG A 416 9.69 -11.82 7.71
C ARG A 416 8.45 -12.56 8.23
N GLN A 417 8.30 -12.66 9.55
CA GLN A 417 7.13 -13.34 10.16
C GLN A 417 5.81 -12.66 9.78
N VAL A 418 5.77 -11.33 9.79
CA VAL A 418 4.58 -10.56 9.38
C VAL A 418 4.23 -10.78 7.90
N ASN A 419 5.23 -10.92 7.03
CA ASN A 419 5.03 -11.07 5.59
C ASN A 419 4.54 -12.46 5.16
N VAL A 420 4.82 -13.54 5.92
CA VAL A 420 4.40 -14.91 5.56
C VAL A 420 2.88 -15.06 5.43
N VAL A 421 2.10 -14.22 6.11
CA VAL A 421 0.63 -14.32 6.15
C VAL A 421 -0.03 -13.81 4.85
N ARG A 422 0.63 -12.97 4.06
CA ARG A 422 0.01 -12.29 2.90
C ARG A 422 0.44 -12.93 1.58
N LYS A 423 -0.48 -13.60 0.87
CA LYS A 423 -0.25 -14.14 -0.50
C LYS A 423 -0.50 -13.09 -1.58
N ASP A 424 0.17 -11.93 -1.51
CA ASP A 424 -0.02 -10.84 -2.48
C ASP A 424 1.31 -10.44 -3.13
N ILE A 425 1.26 -9.78 -4.29
CA ILE A 425 2.43 -9.22 -4.97
C ILE A 425 3.21 -8.25 -4.06
N ALA A 426 2.51 -7.54 -3.17
CA ALA A 426 3.13 -6.66 -2.18
C ALA A 426 4.04 -7.43 -1.20
N MET A 427 3.65 -8.65 -0.82
CA MET A 427 4.50 -9.53 -0.01
C MET A 427 5.73 -9.96 -0.80
N THR A 428 5.56 -10.37 -2.05
CA THR A 428 6.70 -10.80 -2.89
C THR A 428 7.71 -9.67 -3.07
N ILE A 429 7.24 -8.44 -3.30
CA ILE A 429 8.07 -7.24 -3.33
C ILE A 429 8.79 -7.03 -1.99
N SER A 430 8.07 -7.17 -0.87
CA SER A 430 8.62 -7.02 0.48
C SER A 430 9.70 -8.06 0.77
N CYS A 431 9.49 -9.33 0.37
CA CYS A 431 10.48 -10.39 0.47
C CYS A 431 11.75 -10.08 -0.34
N ILE A 432 11.62 -9.57 -1.57
CA ILE A 432 12.78 -9.12 -2.38
C ILE A 432 13.56 -8.02 -1.65
N VAL A 433 12.86 -7.08 -1.01
CA VAL A 433 13.49 -6.00 -0.22
C VAL A 433 14.20 -6.56 1.02
N LEU A 434 13.57 -7.50 1.74
CA LEU A 434 14.15 -8.15 2.92
C LEU A 434 15.38 -9.00 2.57
N ASP A 435 15.35 -9.74 1.46
CA ASP A 435 16.49 -10.51 0.97
C ASP A 435 17.66 -9.59 0.61
N LYS A 436 17.39 -8.42 0.02
CA LYS A 436 18.41 -7.40 -0.23
C LYS A 436 18.96 -6.82 1.07
N ALA A 437 18.11 -6.56 2.06
CA ALA A 437 18.51 -6.09 3.39
C ALA A 437 19.39 -7.13 4.11
N GLU A 438 19.06 -8.41 4.00
CA GLU A 438 19.84 -9.51 4.58
C GLU A 438 21.23 -9.62 3.94
N ARG A 439 21.33 -9.50 2.60
CA ARG A 439 22.64 -9.46 1.93
C ARG A 439 23.51 -8.32 2.45
N ILE A 440 22.94 -7.13 2.65
CA ILE A 440 23.65 -5.97 3.20
C ILE A 440 24.06 -6.23 4.66
N LEU A 441 23.17 -6.80 5.47
CA LEU A 441 23.44 -7.17 6.86
C LEU A 441 24.61 -8.17 6.94
N ASN A 442 24.62 -9.20 6.09
CA ASN A 442 25.67 -10.22 6.05
C ASN A 442 27.02 -9.61 5.63
N GLN A 443 27.03 -8.76 4.61
CA GLN A 443 28.24 -8.03 4.19
C GLN A 443 28.80 -7.15 5.32
N LYS A 444 27.94 -6.39 6.01
CA LYS A 444 28.36 -5.55 7.13
C LYS A 444 28.83 -6.35 8.33
N THR A 445 28.18 -7.48 8.62
CA THR A 445 28.57 -8.38 9.71
C THR A 445 29.93 -9.01 9.45
N GLN A 446 30.19 -9.43 8.20
CA GLN A 446 31.50 -9.93 7.79
C GLN A 446 32.58 -8.85 7.97
N ALA A 447 32.37 -7.64 7.48
CA ALA A 447 33.31 -6.54 7.66
C ALA A 447 33.55 -6.22 9.16
N MET A 448 32.52 -6.29 10.00
CA MET A 448 32.68 -6.10 11.45
C MET A 448 33.43 -7.25 12.14
N ASN A 449 33.36 -8.47 11.62
CA ASN A 449 34.16 -9.60 12.11
C ASN A 449 35.62 -9.46 11.66
N GLU A 450 35.88 -9.06 10.42
CA GLU A 450 37.23 -8.72 9.94
C GLU A 450 37.86 -7.62 10.80
N ALA A 451 37.08 -6.62 11.23
CA ALA A 451 37.56 -5.60 12.16
C ALA A 451 37.97 -6.20 13.53
N LYS A 452 37.20 -7.17 14.05
CA LYS A 452 37.54 -7.86 15.32
C LYS A 452 38.79 -8.72 15.19
N GLU A 453 39.00 -9.38 14.06
CA GLU A 453 40.21 -10.16 13.77
C GLU A 453 41.44 -9.25 13.64
N LYS A 454 41.30 -8.09 12.97
CA LYS A 454 42.38 -7.11 12.91
C LYS A 454 42.69 -6.48 14.27
N ALA A 455 41.69 -6.35 15.14
CA ALA A 455 41.86 -5.92 16.52
C ALA A 455 42.70 -6.93 17.33
N SER A 456 42.43 -8.23 17.19
CA SER A 456 43.19 -9.28 17.88
C SER A 456 44.64 -9.39 17.38
N LEU A 457 44.90 -8.98 16.13
CA LEU A 457 46.23 -8.87 15.53
C LEU A 457 46.95 -7.54 15.86
N GLY A 458 46.35 -6.65 16.67
CA GLY A 458 46.95 -5.37 17.08
C GLY A 458 46.88 -4.25 16.01
N GLN A 459 46.17 -4.46 14.91
CA GLN A 459 46.00 -3.49 13.82
C GLN A 459 44.83 -2.52 14.08
N VAL A 460 44.93 -1.75 15.16
CA VAL A 460 43.87 -0.85 15.67
C VAL A 460 43.44 0.23 14.65
N ILE A 461 44.35 0.67 13.79
CA ILE A 461 44.07 1.70 12.76
C ILE A 461 43.11 1.16 11.70
N GLU A 462 43.35 -0.08 11.26
CA GLU A 462 42.53 -0.73 10.25
C GLU A 462 41.17 -1.16 10.81
N GLU A 463 41.14 -1.63 12.06
CA GLU A 463 39.89 -1.87 12.81
C GLU A 463 39.02 -0.60 12.89
N LEU A 464 39.61 0.52 13.30
CA LEU A 464 38.88 1.79 13.44
C LEU A 464 38.41 2.34 12.10
N ALA A 465 39.18 2.15 11.02
CA ALA A 465 38.75 2.52 9.67
C ALA A 465 37.55 1.71 9.20
N ILE A 466 37.54 0.40 9.45
CA ILE A 466 36.43 -0.49 9.10
C ILE A 466 35.19 -0.14 9.96
N LYS A 467 35.35 0.02 11.28
CA LYS A 467 34.24 0.41 12.18
C LYS A 467 33.68 1.79 11.85
N ALA A 468 34.52 2.76 11.50
CA ALA A 468 34.07 4.10 11.11
C ALA A 468 33.28 4.08 9.79
N LYS A 469 33.65 3.21 8.85
CA LYS A 469 32.94 3.03 7.58
C LYS A 469 31.61 2.28 7.77
N GLU A 470 31.62 1.19 8.53
CA GLU A 470 30.50 0.26 8.59
C GLU A 470 29.49 0.55 9.70
N ALA A 471 29.92 1.24 10.77
CA ALA A 471 29.07 1.63 11.88
C ALA A 471 29.34 3.09 12.33
N PRO A 472 28.90 4.09 11.52
CA PRO A 472 29.09 5.52 11.78
C PRO A 472 28.70 6.01 13.19
N TYR A 473 27.73 5.37 13.86
CA TYR A 473 27.34 5.79 15.23
C TYR A 473 28.48 5.67 16.25
N PHE A 474 29.44 4.76 16.05
CA PHE A 474 30.60 4.63 16.94
C PHE A 474 31.49 5.88 16.92
N ILE A 475 31.48 6.67 15.85
CA ILE A 475 32.35 7.86 15.71
C ILE A 475 31.97 8.95 16.74
N ASN A 476 30.69 9.08 17.12
CA ASN A 476 30.30 9.97 18.21
C ASN A 476 30.43 9.33 19.60
N HIS A 477 30.45 8.01 19.73
CA HIS A 477 30.82 7.40 21.01
C HIS A 477 32.28 7.74 21.35
N HIS A 478 33.16 7.90 20.38
CA HIS A 478 34.53 8.37 20.63
C HIS A 478 34.58 9.85 21.05
N SER A 479 33.73 10.73 20.49
CA SER A 479 33.64 12.13 20.95
C SER A 479 32.96 12.25 22.32
N HIS A 480 31.97 11.41 22.64
CA HIS A 480 31.39 11.29 23.97
C HIS A 480 32.32 10.60 24.97
N PHE A 481 33.14 9.64 24.55
CA PHE A 481 34.20 9.02 25.35
C PHE A 481 35.25 10.08 25.69
N ILE A 482 35.68 10.89 24.73
CA ILE A 482 36.55 12.05 24.96
C ILE A 482 35.90 13.05 25.93
N ASN A 483 34.60 13.32 25.80
CA ASN A 483 33.86 14.21 26.71
C ASN A 483 33.59 13.61 28.09
N ALA A 484 33.42 12.28 28.21
CA ALA A 484 33.23 11.57 29.48
C ALA A 484 34.56 11.45 30.23
N MET A 485 35.66 11.20 29.52
CA MET A 485 37.04 11.28 30.02
C MET A 485 37.42 12.67 30.51
N LEU A 486 36.85 13.73 29.93
CA LEU A 486 37.02 15.10 30.40
C LEU A 486 36.19 15.41 31.67
N LYS A 487 35.14 14.62 31.94
CA LYS A 487 34.13 14.88 32.99
C LYS A 487 34.29 13.97 34.21
N PHE A 488 34.89 12.79 34.05
CA PHE A 488 35.29 11.90 35.12
C PHE A 488 36.80 11.95 35.25
N GLU A 489 37.30 12.41 36.40
CA GLU A 489 38.71 12.37 36.76
C GLU A 489 39.17 10.91 36.78
N VAL A 490 39.78 10.45 35.68
CA VAL A 490 40.31 9.09 35.56
C VAL A 490 41.42 8.93 36.61
N SER A 491 41.04 8.30 37.72
CA SER A 491 41.80 8.25 38.97
C SER A 491 42.40 6.85 39.21
N ASP A 492 42.84 6.17 38.16
CA ASP A 492 43.61 4.92 38.28
C ASP A 492 44.84 4.92 37.34
N ASN A 493 46.02 4.85 37.96
CA ASN A 493 47.33 5.00 37.31
C ASN A 493 47.72 3.87 36.35
N SER A 494 47.07 2.70 36.40
CA SER A 494 47.43 1.54 35.55
C SER A 494 46.94 1.67 34.10
N ASN A 495 45.92 2.49 33.84
CA ASN A 495 45.38 2.72 32.49
C ASN A 495 45.99 3.95 31.78
N LEU A 496 46.83 4.73 32.48
CA LEU A 496 47.29 6.05 32.03
C LEU A 496 48.37 5.97 30.94
N GLU A 497 49.19 4.91 30.93
CA GLU A 497 50.18 4.68 29.86
C GLU A 497 49.54 4.15 28.58
N LEU A 498 48.65 3.16 28.69
CA LEU A 498 47.82 2.67 27.58
C LEU A 498 47.00 3.81 26.93
N LEU A 499 46.46 4.71 27.75
CA LEU A 499 45.76 5.91 27.28
C LEU A 499 46.67 6.95 26.61
N LYS A 500 47.92 7.12 27.09
CA LYS A 500 48.91 8.01 26.45
C LYS A 500 49.27 7.55 25.04
N GLU A 501 49.33 6.25 24.82
CA GLU A 501 49.66 5.66 23.52
C GLU A 501 48.46 5.62 22.56
N GLN A 502 47.28 5.21 23.05
CA GLN A 502 46.11 5.02 22.19
C GLN A 502 45.36 6.31 21.85
N PHE A 503 45.28 7.27 22.79
CA PHE A 503 44.49 8.50 22.61
C PHE A 503 44.96 9.37 21.43
N PRO A 504 46.27 9.64 21.21
CA PRO A 504 46.73 10.43 20.07
C PRO A 504 46.43 9.77 18.72
N VAL A 505 46.48 8.44 18.69
CA VAL A 505 46.26 7.59 17.51
C VAL A 505 44.78 7.56 17.15
N SER A 506 43.90 7.21 18.09
CA SER A 506 42.45 7.17 17.86
C SER A 506 41.87 8.53 17.47
N VAL A 507 42.32 9.61 18.13
CA VAL A 507 41.86 10.98 17.77
C VAL A 507 42.47 11.45 16.45
N GLY A 508 43.70 11.02 16.12
CA GLY A 508 44.31 11.24 14.82
C GLY A 508 43.47 10.65 13.69
N ILE A 509 43.04 9.40 13.83
CA ILE A 509 42.21 8.69 12.85
C ILE A 509 40.85 9.34 12.70
N VAL A 510 40.21 9.75 13.80
CA VAL A 510 38.92 10.46 13.76
C VAL A 510 39.06 11.79 13.01
N ILE A 511 40.12 12.56 13.26
CA ILE A 511 40.37 13.82 12.55
C ILE A 511 40.66 13.57 11.07
N GLU A 512 41.49 12.59 10.75
CA GLU A 512 41.90 12.30 9.37
C GLU A 512 40.72 11.78 8.54
N ASN A 513 39.86 10.94 9.11
CA ASN A 513 38.64 10.48 8.45
C ASN A 513 37.62 11.62 8.27
N LEU A 514 37.49 12.52 9.27
CA LEU A 514 36.63 13.70 9.12
C LEU A 514 37.14 14.67 8.04
N ILE A 515 38.46 14.86 7.92
CA ILE A 515 39.08 15.71 6.89
C ILE A 515 38.97 15.08 5.49
N LYS A 516 39.12 13.76 5.37
CA LYS A 516 38.91 13.03 4.09
C LYS A 516 37.47 13.13 3.61
N GLN A 517 36.51 13.25 4.52
CA GLN A 517 35.08 13.39 4.21
C GLN A 517 34.67 14.83 3.89
N ASP A 518 35.17 15.81 4.66
CA ASP A 518 34.99 17.25 4.43
C ASP A 518 36.20 18.01 4.99
N PRO A 519 37.03 18.65 4.13
CA PRO A 519 38.23 19.37 4.58
C PRO A 519 37.96 20.48 5.60
N LEU A 520 36.73 21.01 5.65
CA LEU A 520 36.32 22.12 6.54
C LEU A 520 35.36 21.65 7.64
N HIS A 521 35.32 20.34 7.93
CA HIS A 521 34.33 19.77 8.84
C HIS A 521 34.35 20.47 10.24
N PRO A 522 33.24 21.07 10.70
CA PRO A 522 33.21 21.99 11.85
C PRO A 522 33.56 21.33 13.20
N LYS A 523 33.44 20.00 13.30
CA LYS A 523 33.89 19.24 14.47
C LYS A 523 35.41 19.05 14.54
N VAL A 524 36.15 19.21 13.44
CA VAL A 524 37.61 18.98 13.41
C VAL A 524 38.31 19.97 14.34
N THR A 525 37.96 21.24 14.30
CA THR A 525 38.50 22.28 15.20
C THR A 525 38.14 22.03 16.66
N GLN A 526 36.92 21.54 16.94
CA GLN A 526 36.50 21.19 18.31
C GLN A 526 37.26 19.96 18.85
N ILE A 527 37.41 18.91 18.03
CA ILE A 527 38.14 17.69 18.38
C ILE A 527 39.64 17.97 18.51
N GLN A 528 40.22 18.82 17.67
CA GLN A 528 41.61 19.27 17.80
C GLN A 528 41.83 20.07 19.09
N LYS A 529 40.89 20.94 19.47
CA LYS A 529 40.94 21.67 20.75
C LYS A 529 40.88 20.71 21.93
N ALA A 530 39.97 19.73 21.89
CA ALA A 530 39.86 18.67 22.90
C ALA A 530 41.14 17.80 22.97
N LYS A 531 41.71 17.41 21.83
CA LYS A 531 42.99 16.68 21.73
C LYS A 531 44.10 17.40 22.47
N ARG A 532 44.25 18.71 22.24
CA ARG A 532 45.27 19.55 22.91
C ARG A 532 45.08 19.62 24.42
N ILE A 533 43.83 19.73 24.89
CA ILE A 533 43.51 19.78 26.33
C ILE A 533 43.87 18.46 27.01
N VAL A 534 43.44 17.33 26.44
CA VAL A 534 43.70 16.02 27.02
C VAL A 534 45.18 15.65 26.94
N GLN A 535 45.87 15.96 25.84
CA GLN A 535 47.33 15.76 25.74
C GLN A 535 48.13 16.60 26.74
N LYS A 536 47.67 17.83 27.06
CA LYS A 536 48.28 18.64 28.13
C LYS A 536 48.08 18.00 29.51
N ARG A 537 46.88 17.48 29.79
CA ARG A 537 46.57 16.80 31.06
C ARG A 537 47.32 15.47 31.22
N LEU A 538 47.45 14.69 30.16
CA LEU A 538 48.22 13.43 30.18
C LEU A 538 49.72 13.66 30.36
N LYS A 539 50.26 14.81 29.94
CA LYS A 539 51.68 15.17 30.13
C LYS A 539 51.99 15.65 31.56
N ASN A 540 51.03 16.28 32.23
CA ASN A 540 51.15 16.75 33.61
C ASN A 540 50.03 16.15 34.47
N PRO A 541 50.19 14.93 35.01
CA PRO A 541 49.17 14.27 35.83
C PRO A 541 48.97 14.91 37.21
N ILE A 542 49.75 15.93 37.58
CA ILE A 542 49.68 16.61 38.87
C ILE A 542 49.38 18.10 38.64
N LEU A 543 48.09 18.40 38.69
CA LEU A 543 47.49 19.55 39.37
C LEU A 543 45.98 19.33 39.26
N ALA A 544 45.42 18.79 40.34
CA ALA A 544 43.99 18.75 40.60
C ALA A 544 43.38 20.16 40.54
#